data_AF-A0ABD1V6F1-F1
#
_entry.id   AF-A0ABD1V6F1-F1
#
_cell.length_a   1.000
_cell.length_b   1.000
_cell.length_c   1.000
_cell.angle_alpha   90.00
_cell.angle_beta   90.00
_cell.angle_gamma   90.00
#
_symmetry.space_group_name_H-M   'P 1'
#
loop_
_entity.id
_entity.type
_entity.pdbx_description
1 polymer ?
#
loop_
_entity_poly.entity_id
_entity_poly.type
_entity_poly.pdbx_seq_one_letter_code
_entity_poly.pdbx_strand_id
1 'polypeptide(L)'
;MSLYNLTGSEVFAILKFLSVSSIPPSIESFENLEFLFVDNKEVVEIPAIFLNMVKLRHVHFSGGAQFNESLRIQETQDENFLLDNLQYLSSIFINDENDEKILRFLPRLRTLKCRITVFWDLSENRYRYPAFGFLNHLESLSVSFRLSYVSDYISREVIDLQRNLRKLTLRNFDLSWKQMNIIGMLPELQVLKLRDDTIKGKRWDTWEDEFQ
;
A
#
# COMPACT_ATOMS: atom_id res chain seq x y z
N MET A 1 3.41 19.81 -31.10
CA MET A 1 4.88 19.68 -30.99
C MET A 1 5.21 18.21 -31.17
N SER A 2 6.01 17.85 -32.17
CA SER A 2 6.38 16.45 -32.41
C SER A 2 7.51 16.06 -31.45
N LEU A 3 7.45 14.85 -30.89
CA LEU A 3 8.41 14.30 -29.93
C LEU A 3 9.81 14.03 -30.53
N TYR A 4 10.06 14.40 -31.79
CA TYR A 4 11.23 13.99 -32.56
C TYR A 4 12.42 14.96 -32.49
N ASN A 5 12.29 16.10 -31.80
CA ASN A 5 13.34 17.13 -31.73
C ASN A 5 13.85 17.42 -30.31
N LEU A 6 13.44 16.66 -29.31
CA LEU A 6 13.86 16.89 -27.93
C LEU A 6 15.18 16.16 -27.67
N THR A 7 16.18 16.90 -27.18
CA THR A 7 17.39 16.33 -26.59
C THR A 7 17.03 15.45 -25.38
N GLY A 8 17.93 14.55 -24.97
CA GLY A 8 17.67 13.67 -23.82
C GLY A 8 17.24 14.42 -22.55
N SER A 9 17.83 15.59 -22.29
CA SER A 9 17.46 16.49 -21.18
C SER A 9 16.06 17.10 -21.32
N GLU A 10 15.64 17.47 -22.54
CA GLU A 10 14.31 18.05 -22.78
C GLU A 10 13.20 17.00 -22.70
N VAL A 11 13.50 15.73 -23.05
CA VAL A 11 12.57 14.61 -22.86
C VAL A 11 12.32 14.38 -21.37
N PHE A 12 13.36 14.40 -20.52
CA PHE A 12 13.21 14.27 -19.07
C PHE A 12 12.39 15.41 -18.46
N ALA A 13 12.52 16.62 -19.01
CA ALA A 13 11.77 17.79 -18.55
C ALA A 13 10.26 17.76 -18.86
N ILE A 14 9.75 16.86 -19.70
CA ILE A 14 8.30 16.77 -19.97
C ILE A 14 7.68 15.42 -19.66
N LEU A 15 8.50 14.40 -19.35
CA LEU A 15 8.03 13.04 -19.17
C LEU A 15 7.23 12.92 -17.87
N LYS A 16 5.94 12.58 -18.00
CA LYS A 16 5.03 12.35 -16.87
C LYS A 16 4.82 10.88 -16.52
N PHE A 17 5.11 9.99 -17.45
CA PHE A 17 4.94 8.55 -17.29
C PHE A 17 6.22 7.83 -17.67
N LEU A 18 6.70 6.95 -16.79
CA LEU A 18 7.88 6.13 -17.02
C LEU A 18 7.57 4.68 -16.68
N SER A 19 7.85 3.78 -17.63
CA SER A 19 7.78 2.33 -17.44
C SER A 19 9.16 1.74 -17.66
N VAL A 20 9.71 1.08 -16.64
CA VAL A 20 11.11 0.61 -16.62
C VAL A 20 11.21 -0.74 -15.92
N SER A 21 12.21 -1.55 -16.26
CA SER A 21 12.45 -2.84 -15.58
C SER A 21 13.09 -2.69 -14.19
N SER A 22 13.69 -1.54 -13.91
CA SER A 22 14.32 -1.19 -12.63
C SER A 22 14.29 0.32 -12.43
N ILE A 23 14.34 0.77 -11.17
CA ILE A 23 14.40 2.21 -10.86
C ILE A 23 15.74 2.77 -11.39
N PRO A 24 15.72 3.81 -12.25
CA PRO A 24 16.94 4.44 -12.74
C PRO A 24 17.73 5.09 -11.59
N PRO A 25 19.07 5.01 -11.59
CA PRO A 25 19.89 5.68 -10.58
C PRO A 25 19.68 7.21 -10.51
N SER A 26 19.26 7.82 -11.62
CA SER A 26 18.99 9.26 -11.73
C SER A 26 17.50 9.57 -11.88
N ILE A 27 16.64 8.82 -11.20
CA ILE A 27 15.18 8.99 -11.27
C ILE A 27 14.72 10.39 -10.82
N GLU A 28 15.51 11.08 -10.01
CA GLU A 28 15.31 12.47 -9.61
C GLU A 28 15.38 13.47 -10.75
N SER A 29 16.07 13.13 -11.85
CA SER A 29 16.14 14.00 -13.03
C SER A 29 14.79 14.14 -13.75
N PHE A 30 13.83 13.26 -13.45
CA PHE A 30 12.48 13.30 -13.99
C PHE A 30 11.57 14.18 -13.12
N GLU A 31 11.85 15.50 -13.09
CA GLU A 31 11.15 16.47 -12.25
C GLU A 31 9.63 16.53 -12.47
N ASN A 32 9.17 16.11 -13.65
CA ASN A 32 7.77 16.10 -14.06
C ASN A 32 7.09 14.73 -13.99
N LEU A 33 7.75 13.73 -13.43
CA LEU A 33 7.21 12.38 -13.36
C LEU A 33 6.01 12.33 -12.41
N GLU A 34 4.86 11.87 -12.93
CA GLU A 34 3.63 11.68 -12.17
C GLU A 34 3.31 10.19 -11.96
N PHE A 35 3.74 9.33 -12.88
CA PHE A 35 3.47 7.89 -12.90
C PHE A 35 4.75 7.10 -13.14
N LEU A 36 5.07 6.20 -12.21
CA LEU A 36 6.17 5.26 -12.32
C LEU A 36 5.63 3.82 -12.28
N PHE A 37 5.93 3.07 -13.33
CA PHE A 37 5.70 1.64 -13.40
C PHE A 37 7.05 0.93 -13.45
N VAL A 38 7.31 0.09 -12.46
CA VAL A 38 8.53 -0.71 -12.37
C VAL A 38 8.18 -2.17 -12.63
N ASP A 39 8.59 -2.69 -13.78
CA ASP A 39 8.41 -4.09 -14.17
C ASP A 39 9.51 -4.98 -13.60
N ASN A 40 9.68 -4.94 -12.28
CA ASN A 40 10.67 -5.74 -11.58
C ASN A 40 10.21 -7.20 -11.47
N LYS A 41 11.14 -8.15 -11.63
CA LYS A 41 10.87 -9.58 -11.39
C LYS A 41 10.97 -9.95 -9.92
N GLU A 42 12.02 -9.45 -9.26
CA GLU A 42 12.31 -9.66 -7.84
C GLU A 42 11.90 -8.45 -7.01
N VAL A 43 11.77 -8.62 -5.69
CA VAL A 43 11.48 -7.51 -4.78
C VAL A 43 12.58 -6.44 -4.88
N VAL A 44 12.18 -5.19 -5.04
CA VAL A 44 13.10 -4.04 -5.09
C VAL A 44 12.93 -3.14 -3.87
N GLU A 45 13.93 -2.30 -3.62
CA GLU A 45 13.83 -1.29 -2.57
C GLU A 45 13.23 0.00 -3.13
N ILE A 46 12.37 0.64 -2.34
CA ILE A 46 11.85 1.98 -2.59
C ILE A 46 12.90 2.96 -2.05
N PRO A 47 13.56 3.73 -2.93
CA PRO A 47 14.60 4.66 -2.51
C PRO A 47 13.98 5.91 -1.86
N ALA A 48 14.71 6.51 -0.90
CA ALA A 48 14.30 7.76 -0.26
C ALA A 48 14.18 8.93 -1.23
N ILE A 49 14.76 8.84 -2.44
CA ILE A 49 14.65 9.89 -3.44
C ILE A 49 13.20 10.14 -3.90
N PHE A 50 12.30 9.15 -3.77
CA PHE A 50 10.88 9.35 -4.09
C PHE A 50 10.22 10.43 -3.23
N LEU A 51 10.77 10.73 -2.05
CA LEU A 51 10.34 11.85 -1.20
C LEU A 51 10.48 13.21 -1.89
N ASN A 52 11.53 13.37 -2.69
CA ASN A 52 11.86 14.64 -3.33
C ASN A 52 11.12 14.81 -4.67
N MET A 53 10.46 13.77 -5.15
CA MET A 53 9.74 13.79 -6.44
C MET A 53 8.32 14.35 -6.25
N VAL A 54 8.22 15.67 -6.06
CA VAL A 54 6.98 16.37 -5.68
C VAL A 54 5.80 16.21 -6.65
N LYS A 55 6.02 15.74 -7.88
CA LYS A 55 4.93 15.47 -8.85
C LYS A 55 4.52 14.01 -8.90
N LEU A 56 5.28 13.11 -8.27
CA LEU A 56 5.04 11.68 -8.32
C LEU A 56 3.78 11.33 -7.52
N ARG A 57 2.79 10.78 -8.22
CA ARG A 57 1.46 10.47 -7.68
C ARG A 57 1.16 8.98 -7.66
N HIS A 58 1.72 8.24 -8.61
CA HIS A 58 1.39 6.83 -8.82
C HIS A 58 2.66 6.00 -8.97
N VAL A 59 2.82 4.99 -8.11
CA VAL A 59 3.93 4.05 -8.16
C VAL A 59 3.41 2.61 -8.14
N HIS A 60 3.88 1.81 -9.09
CA HIS A 60 3.57 0.40 -9.20
C HIS A 60 4.83 -0.45 -9.37
N PHE A 61 4.85 -1.61 -8.72
CA PHE A 61 5.89 -2.62 -8.83
C PHE A 61 5.28 -3.97 -9.24
N SER A 62 5.79 -4.62 -10.28
CA SER A 62 5.32 -5.95 -10.72
C SER A 62 5.70 -7.04 -9.70
N GLY A 63 7.00 -7.16 -9.40
CA GLY A 63 7.58 -8.11 -8.44
C GLY A 63 7.45 -7.66 -6.98
N GLY A 64 7.00 -6.42 -6.79
CA GLY A 64 6.78 -5.78 -5.50
C GLY A 64 8.00 -5.10 -4.90
N ALA A 65 7.80 -4.39 -3.78
CA ALA A 65 8.84 -3.54 -3.22
C ALA A 65 8.78 -3.42 -1.69
N GLN A 66 9.90 -3.07 -1.08
CA GLN A 66 10.05 -2.82 0.36
C GLN A 66 10.69 -1.45 0.59
N PHE A 67 10.43 -0.82 1.74
CA PHE A 67 11.06 0.46 2.06
C PHE A 67 12.55 0.27 2.40
N ASN A 68 13.41 1.06 1.77
CA ASN A 68 14.85 1.07 2.05
C ASN A 68 15.15 1.54 3.49
N GLU A 69 16.27 1.11 4.06
CA GLU A 69 16.73 1.49 5.40
C GLU A 69 16.82 3.00 5.63
N SER A 70 17.19 3.77 4.60
CA SER A 70 17.28 5.24 4.69
C SER A 70 15.92 5.89 4.97
N LEU A 71 14.82 5.33 4.44
CA LEU A 71 13.47 5.80 4.75
C LEU A 71 13.08 5.50 6.20
N ARG A 72 13.53 4.35 6.71
CA ARG A 72 13.29 3.92 8.09
C ARG A 72 14.04 4.80 9.08
N ILE A 73 15.25 5.23 8.75
CA ILE A 73 16.04 6.15 9.57
C ILE A 73 15.47 7.58 9.52
N GLN A 74 15.07 8.07 8.34
CA GLN A 74 14.55 9.44 8.20
C GLN A 74 13.26 9.69 9.00
N GLU A 75 12.42 8.66 9.19
CA GLU A 75 11.27 8.70 10.11
C GLU A 75 11.65 9.17 11.52
N THR A 76 12.85 8.83 11.98
CA THR A 76 13.30 9.13 13.35
C THR A 76 13.85 10.54 13.52
N GLN A 77 14.08 11.29 12.44
CA GLN A 77 14.85 12.54 12.48
C GLN A 77 14.09 13.80 12.06
N ASP A 78 12.98 13.69 11.32
CA ASP A 78 12.27 14.86 10.78
C ASP A 78 10.75 14.77 10.99
N GLU A 79 10.21 15.61 11.87
CA GLU A 79 8.77 15.70 12.14
C GLU A 79 7.96 16.23 10.93
N ASN A 80 8.62 16.85 9.93
CA ASN A 80 7.97 17.33 8.70
C ASN A 80 8.07 16.34 7.53
N PHE A 81 8.46 15.10 7.79
CA PHE A 81 8.56 14.06 6.77
C PHE A 81 7.17 13.79 6.15
N LEU A 82 6.94 14.24 4.90
CA LEU A 82 5.66 14.09 4.23
C LEU A 82 5.83 13.75 2.73
N LEU A 83 5.30 12.62 2.32
CA LEU A 83 5.08 12.22 0.92
C LEU A 83 3.71 12.69 0.45
N ASP A 84 3.53 14.01 0.47
CA ASP A 84 2.23 14.66 0.36
C ASP A 84 1.56 14.50 -1.01
N ASN A 85 2.27 13.97 -2.01
CA ASN A 85 1.79 13.90 -3.38
C ASN A 85 1.39 12.50 -3.82
N LEU A 86 1.82 11.45 -3.11
CA LEU A 86 1.58 10.07 -3.50
C LEU A 86 0.11 9.69 -3.23
N GLN A 87 -0.59 9.27 -4.29
CA GLN A 87 -2.01 8.93 -4.25
C GLN A 87 -2.27 7.44 -4.51
N TYR A 88 -1.36 6.77 -5.22
CA TYR A 88 -1.46 5.36 -5.55
C TYR A 88 -0.11 4.68 -5.30
N LEU A 89 -0.12 3.67 -4.43
CA LEU A 89 1.04 2.83 -4.13
C LEU A 89 0.61 1.37 -4.15
N SER A 90 1.36 0.54 -4.86
CA SER A 90 0.95 -0.85 -5.05
C SER A 90 2.09 -1.85 -5.11
N SER A 91 1.76 -3.08 -4.69
CA SER A 91 2.64 -4.23 -4.60
C SER A 91 3.76 -4.09 -3.56
N ILE A 92 3.56 -3.24 -2.55
CA ILE A 92 4.55 -3.09 -1.47
C ILE A 92 4.41 -4.17 -0.40
N PHE A 93 5.47 -4.38 0.37
CA PHE A 93 5.52 -5.29 1.50
C PHE A 93 5.55 -4.47 2.79
N ILE A 94 4.69 -4.82 3.74
CA ILE A 94 4.67 -4.25 5.09
C ILE A 94 5.01 -5.39 6.05
N ASN A 95 6.23 -5.36 6.57
CA ASN A 95 6.81 -6.46 7.33
C ASN A 95 6.96 -6.16 8.83
N ASP A 96 6.99 -4.88 9.23
CA ASP A 96 7.21 -4.47 10.61
C ASP A 96 6.60 -3.09 10.93
N GLU A 97 6.80 -2.63 12.17
CA GLU A 97 6.29 -1.33 12.64
C GLU A 97 6.87 -0.14 11.89
N ASN A 98 8.10 -0.23 11.36
CA ASN A 98 8.73 0.87 10.64
C ASN A 98 8.10 1.04 9.26
N ASP A 99 7.77 -0.06 8.57
CA ASP A 99 7.00 0.02 7.33
C ASP A 99 5.63 0.67 7.56
N GLU A 100 4.96 0.35 8.67
CA GLU A 100 3.70 0.98 9.04
C GLU A 100 3.86 2.48 9.34
N LYS A 101 4.89 2.87 10.09
CA LYS A 101 5.23 4.27 10.38
C LYS A 101 5.45 5.07 9.10
N ILE A 102 6.16 4.50 8.12
CA ILE A 102 6.37 5.16 6.83
C ILE A 102 5.05 5.47 6.12
N LEU A 103 4.04 4.61 6.22
CA LEU A 103 2.72 4.86 5.63
C LEU A 103 2.01 6.07 6.26
N ARG A 104 2.29 6.43 7.52
CA ARG A 104 1.70 7.62 8.17
C ARG A 104 2.08 8.92 7.46
N PHE A 105 3.18 8.89 6.73
CA PHE A 105 3.65 10.01 5.94
C PHE A 105 3.12 10.03 4.50
N LEU A 106 2.15 9.16 4.18
CA LEU A 106 1.42 9.16 2.92
C LEU A 106 -0.01 9.71 3.12
N PRO A 107 -0.22 10.94 3.63
CA PRO A 107 -1.54 11.38 4.07
C PRO A 107 -2.56 11.44 2.93
N ARG A 108 -2.11 11.67 1.68
CA ARG A 108 -2.99 11.77 0.50
C ARG A 108 -3.20 10.45 -0.25
N LEU A 109 -2.74 9.33 0.31
CA LEU A 109 -2.85 8.03 -0.34
C LEU A 109 -4.32 7.61 -0.46
N ARG A 110 -4.79 7.44 -1.69
CA ARG A 110 -6.15 7.00 -2.01
C ARG A 110 -6.23 5.52 -2.34
N THR A 111 -5.16 4.95 -2.87
CA THR A 111 -5.08 3.53 -3.18
C THR A 111 -3.81 2.91 -2.65
N LEU A 112 -3.98 1.85 -1.84
CA LEU A 112 -2.90 1.02 -1.34
C LEU A 112 -3.13 -0.43 -1.76
N LYS A 113 -2.11 -1.05 -2.36
CA LYS A 113 -2.06 -2.51 -2.52
C LYS A 113 -0.80 -3.04 -1.86
N CYS A 114 -0.95 -3.89 -0.85
CA CYS A 114 0.17 -4.37 -0.06
C CYS A 114 0.09 -5.88 0.22
N ARG A 115 1.26 -6.45 0.52
CA ARG A 115 1.42 -7.75 1.15
C ARG A 115 1.81 -7.52 2.59
N ILE A 116 1.14 -8.19 3.53
CA ILE A 116 1.37 -7.99 4.96
C ILE A 116 1.76 -9.31 5.62
N THR A 117 2.56 -9.20 6.69
CA THR A 117 2.79 -10.25 7.68
C THR A 117 2.50 -9.69 9.07
N VAL A 118 2.34 -10.59 10.03
CA VAL A 118 2.33 -10.24 11.45
C VAL A 118 3.73 -9.85 11.90
N PHE A 119 3.83 -8.87 12.80
CA PHE A 119 5.09 -8.43 13.42
C PHE A 119 4.91 -8.15 14.90
N TRP A 120 6.02 -8.09 15.65
CA TRP A 120 6.03 -7.72 17.06
C TRP A 120 5.94 -6.20 17.20
N ASP A 121 4.85 -5.71 17.80
CA ASP A 121 4.72 -4.30 18.15
C ASP A 121 5.31 -4.06 19.55
N LEU A 122 6.33 -3.21 19.61
CA LEU A 122 7.02 -2.88 20.86
C LEU A 122 6.15 -2.08 21.84
N SER A 123 5.27 -1.22 21.32
CA SER A 123 4.38 -0.37 22.12
C SER A 123 3.22 -1.15 22.74
N GLU A 124 2.69 -2.13 22.02
CA GLU A 124 1.59 -2.99 22.48
C GLU A 124 2.08 -4.30 23.13
N ASN A 125 3.39 -4.57 23.06
CA ASN A 125 4.05 -5.77 23.59
C ASN A 125 3.35 -7.07 23.14
N ARG A 126 2.97 -7.12 21.86
CA ARG A 126 2.29 -8.27 21.25
C ARG A 126 2.55 -8.34 19.75
N TYR A 127 2.33 -9.51 19.19
CA TYR A 127 2.27 -9.67 17.74
C TYR A 127 0.94 -9.15 17.19
N ARG A 128 0.98 -8.34 16.12
CA ARG A 128 -0.21 -7.82 15.45
C ARG A 128 0.00 -7.62 13.95
N TYR A 129 -1.11 -7.40 13.26
CA TYR A 129 -1.11 -6.96 11.86
C TYR A 129 -0.86 -5.45 11.76
N PRO A 130 -0.36 -4.97 10.60
CA PRO A 130 -0.31 -3.54 10.33
C PRO A 130 -1.70 -2.91 10.42
N ALA A 131 -1.77 -1.73 11.04
CA ALA A 131 -2.95 -0.90 11.05
C ALA A 131 -2.94 0.04 9.83
N PHE A 132 -4.12 0.31 9.27
CA PHE A 132 -4.30 1.33 8.21
C PHE A 132 -5.22 2.47 8.65
N GLY A 133 -5.53 2.52 9.96
CA GLY A 133 -6.49 3.44 10.56
C GLY A 133 -6.15 4.93 10.37
N PHE A 134 -4.87 5.23 10.11
CA PHE A 134 -4.36 6.60 9.94
C PHE A 134 -4.45 7.11 8.49
N LEU A 135 -4.77 6.25 7.51
CA LEU A 135 -4.89 6.63 6.10
C LEU A 135 -6.29 7.17 5.79
N ASN A 136 -6.58 8.37 6.29
CA ASN A 136 -7.93 8.96 6.30
C ASN A 136 -8.55 9.19 4.91
N HIS A 137 -7.73 9.31 3.87
CA HIS A 137 -8.17 9.52 2.47
C HIS A 137 -8.17 8.23 1.63
N LEU A 138 -7.96 7.07 2.25
CA LEU A 138 -7.88 5.80 1.56
C LEU A 138 -9.27 5.34 1.08
N GLU A 139 -9.42 5.24 -0.24
CA GLU A 139 -10.66 4.81 -0.90
C GLU A 139 -10.58 3.35 -1.38
N SER A 140 -9.37 2.86 -1.69
CA SER A 140 -9.16 1.51 -2.20
C SER A 140 -8.02 0.82 -1.47
N LEU A 141 -8.33 -0.27 -0.77
CA LEU A 141 -7.36 -1.10 -0.08
C LEU A 141 -7.36 -2.52 -0.66
N SER A 142 -6.18 -3.01 -1.05
CA SER A 142 -5.97 -4.41 -1.42
C SER A 142 -4.89 -5.01 -0.55
N VAL A 143 -5.26 -5.98 0.29
CA VAL A 143 -4.33 -6.65 1.19
C VAL A 143 -4.22 -8.11 0.81
N SER A 144 -2.98 -8.59 0.73
CA SER A 144 -2.66 -10.01 0.60
C SER A 144 -1.89 -10.44 1.82
N PHE A 145 -2.40 -11.45 2.52
CA PHE A 145 -1.69 -12.02 3.65
C PHE A 145 -0.59 -12.98 3.18
N ARG A 146 0.58 -12.91 3.84
CA ARG A 146 1.66 -13.90 3.74
C ARG A 146 1.65 -14.77 4.98
N LEU A 147 1.51 -16.08 4.79
CA LEU A 147 1.63 -17.05 5.88
C LEU A 147 3.01 -16.94 6.54
N SER A 148 3.05 -16.93 7.86
CA SER A 148 4.27 -17.05 8.66
C SER A 148 4.07 -18.07 9.78
N TYR A 149 5.14 -18.74 10.22
CA TYR A 149 5.08 -19.74 11.29
C TYR A 149 4.52 -19.19 12.62
N VAL A 150 4.61 -17.88 12.83
CA VAL A 150 4.09 -17.20 14.03
C VAL A 150 2.57 -16.95 13.93
N SER A 151 2.04 -16.87 12.71
CA SER A 151 0.67 -16.41 12.45
C SER A 151 -0.45 -17.39 12.79
N ASP A 152 -0.12 -18.67 13.03
CA ASP A 152 -1.13 -19.72 13.27
C ASP A 152 -1.88 -19.54 14.61
N TYR A 153 -1.33 -18.76 15.53
CA TYR A 153 -1.89 -18.56 16.89
C TYR A 153 -2.57 -17.21 17.08
N ILE A 154 -2.48 -16.29 16.11
CA ILE A 154 -2.96 -14.92 16.26
C ILE A 154 -4.30 -14.79 15.55
N SER A 155 -5.34 -14.49 16.34
CA SER A 155 -6.66 -14.18 15.82
C SER A 155 -6.53 -13.09 14.77
N ARG A 156 -7.03 -13.36 13.56
CA ARG A 156 -6.95 -12.44 12.42
C ARG A 156 -7.95 -11.31 12.54
N GLU A 157 -8.18 -10.77 13.75
CA GLU A 157 -9.15 -9.72 14.02
C GLU A 157 -8.93 -8.52 13.11
N VAL A 158 -10.04 -7.88 12.73
CA VAL A 158 -10.12 -6.98 11.58
C VAL A 158 -9.07 -5.89 11.70
N ILE A 159 -8.21 -5.82 10.68
CA ILE A 159 -7.49 -4.62 10.28
C ILE A 159 -8.40 -3.43 10.51
N ASP A 160 -7.97 -2.39 11.22
CA ASP A 160 -8.80 -1.21 11.47
C ASP A 160 -9.19 -0.54 10.13
N LEU A 161 -10.36 -0.90 9.59
CA LEU A 161 -10.81 -0.53 8.26
C LEU A 161 -11.47 0.84 8.29
N GLN A 162 -11.03 1.71 7.40
CA GLN A 162 -11.55 3.07 7.29
C GLN A 162 -12.97 3.10 6.71
N ARG A 163 -13.82 3.96 7.26
CA ARG A 163 -15.21 4.15 6.79
C ARG A 163 -15.31 4.67 5.35
N ASN A 164 -14.26 5.33 4.86
CA ASN A 164 -14.20 5.93 3.51
C ASN A 164 -13.84 4.91 2.41
N LEU A 165 -13.64 3.64 2.75
CA LEU A 165 -13.26 2.61 1.79
C LEU A 165 -14.40 2.30 0.82
N ARG A 166 -14.17 2.58 -0.46
CA ARG A 166 -15.04 2.21 -1.58
C ARG A 166 -14.73 0.86 -2.17
N LYS A 167 -13.47 0.42 -2.04
CA LYS A 167 -13.02 -0.86 -2.56
C LYS A 167 -12.13 -1.57 -1.57
N LEU A 168 -12.49 -2.80 -1.28
CA LEU A 168 -11.72 -3.72 -0.45
C LEU A 168 -11.41 -4.98 -1.23
N THR A 169 -10.14 -5.36 -1.27
CA THR A 169 -9.69 -6.65 -1.80
C THR A 169 -8.89 -7.37 -0.73
N LEU A 170 -9.32 -8.56 -0.35
CA LEU A 170 -8.67 -9.41 0.65
C LEU A 170 -8.24 -10.72 -0.03
N ARG A 171 -6.99 -11.11 0.19
CA ARG A 171 -6.40 -12.35 -0.32
C ARG A 171 -5.72 -13.13 0.80
N ASN A 172 -5.94 -14.44 0.86
CA ASN A 172 -5.37 -15.35 1.87
C ASN A 172 -5.73 -14.96 3.31
N PHE A 173 -6.88 -14.32 3.50
CA PHE A 173 -7.39 -14.04 4.84
C PHE A 173 -8.08 -15.28 5.41
N ASP A 174 -8.41 -15.27 6.70
CA ASP A 174 -9.10 -16.38 7.34
C ASP A 174 -10.27 -15.80 8.14
N LEU A 175 -11.10 -15.03 7.43
CA LEU A 175 -12.13 -14.21 8.04
C LEU A 175 -13.20 -15.09 8.70
N SER A 176 -13.56 -14.73 9.93
CA SER A 176 -14.77 -15.22 10.58
C SER A 176 -16.00 -14.42 10.14
N TRP A 177 -17.19 -14.98 10.33
CA TRP A 177 -18.44 -14.30 9.99
C TRP A 177 -18.62 -12.96 10.70
N LYS A 178 -18.24 -12.86 11.98
CA LYS A 178 -18.24 -11.59 12.72
C LYS A 178 -17.47 -10.47 11.98
N GLN A 179 -16.41 -10.82 11.27
CA GLN A 179 -15.58 -9.87 10.53
C GLN A 179 -16.18 -9.52 9.18
N MET A 180 -16.82 -10.49 8.53
CA MET A 180 -17.61 -10.23 7.32
C MET A 180 -18.75 -9.25 7.61
N ASN A 181 -19.43 -9.37 8.75
CA ASN A 181 -20.45 -8.41 9.16
C ASN A 181 -19.86 -7.00 9.33
N ILE A 182 -18.68 -6.87 9.96
CA ILE A 182 -17.99 -5.57 10.08
C ILE A 182 -17.68 -4.96 8.70
N ILE A 183 -17.23 -5.78 7.74
CA ILE A 183 -16.98 -5.35 6.36
C ILE A 183 -18.29 -4.92 5.68
N GLY A 184 -19.37 -5.68 5.89
CA GLY A 184 -20.70 -5.38 5.35
C GLY A 184 -21.31 -4.09 5.86
N MET A 185 -20.85 -3.60 7.02
CA MET A 185 -21.29 -2.33 7.61
C MET A 185 -20.44 -1.11 7.17
N LEU A 186 -19.51 -1.26 6.23
CA LEU A 186 -18.72 -0.14 5.71
C LEU A 186 -19.61 0.73 4.80
N PRO A 187 -19.85 2.01 5.14
CA PRO A 187 -20.93 2.80 4.53
C PRO A 187 -20.67 3.19 3.07
N GLU A 188 -19.41 3.28 2.67
CA GLU A 188 -19.02 3.70 1.31
C GLU A 188 -18.61 2.51 0.42
N LEU A 189 -18.66 1.27 0.93
CA LEU A 189 -18.09 0.12 0.27
C LEU A 189 -18.91 -0.31 -0.94
N GLN A 190 -18.36 -0.09 -2.14
CA GLN A 190 -18.99 -0.43 -3.42
C GLN A 190 -18.45 -1.73 -4.03
N VAL A 191 -17.20 -2.10 -3.69
CA VAL A 191 -16.53 -3.26 -4.30
C VAL A 191 -15.82 -4.07 -3.22
N LEU A 192 -16.34 -5.25 -2.93
CA LEU A 192 -15.64 -6.27 -2.14
C LEU A 192 -15.12 -7.38 -3.06
N LYS A 193 -13.83 -7.72 -2.92
CA LYS A 193 -13.20 -8.86 -3.61
C LYS A 193 -12.51 -9.75 -2.60
N LEU A 194 -12.96 -10.98 -2.49
CA LEU A 194 -12.35 -12.01 -1.67
C LEU A 194 -11.65 -13.00 -2.60
N ARG A 195 -10.38 -13.31 -2.35
CA ARG A 195 -9.55 -14.15 -3.22
C ARG A 195 -8.80 -15.17 -2.40
N ASP A 196 -8.60 -16.37 -2.93
CA ASP A 196 -7.66 -17.37 -2.39
C ASP A 196 -7.86 -17.64 -0.88
N ASP A 197 -8.67 -18.66 -0.55
CA ASP A 197 -8.92 -19.15 0.82
C ASP A 197 -9.32 -18.08 1.87
N THR A 198 -10.00 -17.00 1.45
CA THR A 198 -10.25 -15.82 2.31
C THR A 198 -11.28 -16.01 3.45
N ILE A 199 -12.20 -16.96 3.35
CA ILE A 199 -13.28 -17.16 4.34
C ILE A 199 -13.22 -18.56 4.94
N LYS A 200 -13.35 -18.67 6.27
CA LYS A 200 -13.60 -19.94 6.95
C LYS A 200 -15.07 -20.33 6.89
N GLY A 201 -15.36 -21.52 6.35
CA GLY A 201 -16.69 -22.11 6.38
C GLY A 201 -17.40 -22.11 5.02
N LYS A 202 -18.48 -22.91 4.92
CA LYS A 202 -19.15 -23.21 3.64
C LYS A 202 -20.36 -22.32 3.33
N ARG A 203 -20.89 -21.59 4.31
CA ARG A 203 -22.19 -20.91 4.20
C ARG A 203 -22.10 -19.49 4.72
N TRP A 204 -22.43 -18.52 3.85
CA TRP A 204 -22.53 -17.11 4.18
C TRP A 204 -23.93 -16.80 4.70
N ASP A 205 -24.01 -16.45 5.98
CA ASP A 205 -25.25 -15.95 6.58
C ASP A 205 -25.19 -14.42 6.58
N THR A 206 -25.75 -13.79 5.55
CA THR A 206 -25.88 -12.33 5.42
C THR A 206 -27.11 -11.83 6.18
N TRP A 207 -27.02 -10.62 6.74
CA TRP A 207 -28.15 -9.90 7.35
C TRP A 207 -28.69 -8.86 6.38
N GLU A 208 -29.97 -8.50 6.47
CA GLU A 208 -30.62 -7.58 5.51
C GLU A 208 -29.95 -6.20 5.43
N ASP A 209 -29.30 -5.75 6.51
CA ASP A 209 -28.65 -4.44 6.62
C ASP A 209 -27.18 -4.43 6.15
N GLU A 210 -26.62 -5.57 5.73
CA GLU A 210 -25.23 -5.65 5.24
C GLU A 210 -25.15 -5.27 3.75
N PHE A 211 -24.10 -4.53 3.36
CA PHE A 211 -23.78 -4.14 1.98
C PHE A 211 -24.86 -3.29 1.27
N GLN A 212 -25.59 -2.47 2.02
CA GLN A 212 -26.54 -1.49 1.47
C GLN A 212 -25.88 -0.19 1.01
#